data_AF-A0A7W3MTN9-F1
#
_entry.id   AF-A0A7W3MTN9-F1
#
_cell.length_a   1.000
_cell.length_b   1.000
_cell.length_c   1.000
_cell.angle_alpha   90.00
_cell.angle_beta   90.00
_cell.angle_gamma   90.00
#
_symmetry.space_group_name_H-M   'P 1'
#
loop_
_entity.id
_entity.type
_entity.pdbx_description
1 polymer ?
#
loop_
_entity_poly.entity_id
_entity_poly.type
_entity_poly.pdbx_seq_one_letter_code
_entity_poly.pdbx_strand_id
1 'polypeptide(L)'
;MTFGETLRSLMRERGLSLRRLAKLSHYDVGYLSKVANGHWTPSRTLAERLDTVLDADGRLLALVSETSSADSRPPCVPHQGPVAPELVMYFLEQLPGHYRADMWLGPRHLIPTVMTQAQLIEELSQAADAPVRQGLFGAGVAYSSLLGWLYQDAGDIDRSAYWRATALDMAHRSGDPQLISYSLTNKAMLAIDLGDGRAVIDYATAAMVDEQRLCSKVRVLALVHQAHGHSLLPGCDRADVDRLLDSAADLIEQVDDEYPWGNACHRTRNYIDVQRATAYVRLGVYREAADLWEQILGAAPGSARRDDGVFWARQASALAALSEPERVIEIAASTAPIVNGTGSARLRRELKALPTQAERWRESRHGRELVEIISGIV
;
A
#
# COMPACT_ATOMS: atom_id res chain seq x y z
N MET A 1 3.21 11.22 -38.85
CA MET A 1 3.26 9.85 -39.41
C MET A 1 2.65 8.92 -38.39
N THR A 2 1.80 7.99 -38.82
CA THR A 2 1.20 7.00 -37.91
C THR A 2 2.23 5.94 -37.50
N PHE A 3 1.93 5.17 -36.44
CA PHE A 3 2.78 4.06 -36.01
C PHE A 3 3.02 3.04 -37.13
N GLY A 4 1.95 2.64 -37.86
CA GLY A 4 2.04 1.68 -38.95
C GLY A 4 2.82 2.19 -40.18
N GLU A 5 2.76 3.49 -40.47
CA GLU A 5 3.58 4.12 -41.53
C GLU A 5 5.06 4.14 -41.15
N THR A 6 5.37 4.54 -39.91
CA THR A 6 6.74 4.61 -39.40
C THR A 6 7.38 3.23 -39.34
N LEU A 7 6.63 2.23 -38.87
CA LEU A 7 7.05 0.82 -38.86
C LEU A 7 7.39 0.33 -40.27
N ARG A 8 6.52 0.60 -41.26
CA ARG A 8 6.75 0.22 -42.66
C ARG A 8 7.90 1.00 -43.33
N SER A 9 8.18 2.22 -42.90
CA SER A 9 9.36 2.98 -43.37
C SER A 9 10.65 2.34 -42.85
N LEU A 10 10.73 2.12 -41.54
CA LEU A 10 11.90 1.52 -40.88
C LEU A 10 12.17 0.10 -41.41
N MET A 11 11.14 -0.69 -41.64
CA MET A 11 11.28 -2.01 -42.26
C MET A 11 11.88 -1.94 -43.67
N ARG A 12 11.50 -0.93 -44.48
CA ARG A 12 12.07 -0.73 -45.82
C ARG A 12 13.52 -0.25 -45.75
N GLU A 13 13.80 0.71 -44.88
CA GLU A 13 15.16 1.23 -44.64
C GLU A 13 16.13 0.12 -44.19
N ARG A 14 15.65 -0.83 -43.37
CA ARG A 14 16.44 -1.97 -42.88
C ARG A 14 16.35 -3.23 -43.75
N GLY A 15 15.64 -3.19 -44.88
CA GLY A 15 15.48 -4.34 -45.79
C GLY A 15 14.77 -5.56 -45.15
N LEU A 16 13.93 -5.35 -44.13
CA LEU A 16 13.28 -6.41 -43.37
C LEU A 16 11.86 -6.69 -43.86
N SER A 17 11.56 -7.97 -44.09
CA SER A 17 10.19 -8.42 -44.34
C SER A 17 9.41 -8.55 -43.03
N LEU A 18 8.09 -8.44 -43.09
CA LEU A 18 7.21 -8.58 -41.92
C LEU A 18 7.37 -9.95 -41.23
N ARG A 19 7.57 -11.01 -42.01
CA ARG A 19 7.85 -12.36 -41.49
C ARG A 19 9.18 -12.44 -40.74
N ARG A 20 10.20 -11.72 -41.21
CA ARG A 20 11.50 -11.67 -40.54
C ARG A 20 11.42 -10.87 -39.25
N LEU A 21 10.69 -9.75 -39.26
CA LEU A 21 10.45 -8.91 -38.09
C LEU A 21 9.68 -9.68 -37.00
N ALA A 22 8.65 -10.43 -37.36
CA ALA A 22 7.92 -11.32 -36.45
C ALA A 22 8.84 -12.29 -35.72
N LYS A 23 9.76 -12.94 -36.45
CA LYS A 23 10.72 -13.88 -35.89
C LYS A 23 11.71 -13.22 -34.91
N LEU A 24 12.16 -12.00 -35.20
CA LEU A 24 13.12 -11.26 -34.37
C LEU A 24 12.47 -10.63 -33.12
N SER A 25 11.21 -10.22 -33.26
CA SER A 25 10.44 -9.62 -32.16
C SER A 25 9.69 -10.63 -31.31
N HIS A 26 9.64 -11.92 -31.73
CA HIS A 26 8.84 -12.99 -31.13
C HIS A 26 7.34 -12.72 -31.08
N TYR A 27 6.83 -12.00 -32.09
CA TYR A 27 5.40 -11.74 -32.25
C TYR A 27 4.84 -12.49 -33.46
N ASP A 28 3.54 -12.76 -33.42
CA ASP A 28 2.82 -13.35 -34.54
C ASP A 28 2.81 -12.41 -35.77
N VAL A 29 2.96 -12.98 -36.96
CA VAL A 29 2.99 -12.22 -38.22
C VAL A 29 1.64 -11.56 -38.50
N GLY A 30 0.53 -12.25 -38.19
CA GLY A 30 -0.81 -11.71 -38.32
C GLY A 30 -1.05 -10.53 -37.38
N TYR A 31 -0.57 -10.63 -36.14
CA TYR A 31 -0.57 -9.54 -35.17
C TYR A 31 0.19 -8.30 -35.69
N LEU A 32 1.46 -8.48 -36.12
CA LEU A 32 2.25 -7.38 -36.67
C LEU A 32 1.68 -6.79 -37.96
N SER A 33 0.99 -7.59 -38.78
CA SER A 33 0.30 -7.10 -39.98
C SER A 33 -0.87 -6.17 -39.63
N LYS A 34 -1.67 -6.52 -38.61
CA LYS A 34 -2.78 -5.67 -38.15
C LYS A 34 -2.28 -4.35 -37.57
N VAL A 35 -1.15 -4.38 -36.86
CA VAL A 35 -0.50 -3.18 -36.33
C VAL A 35 0.12 -2.32 -37.45
N ALA A 36 0.85 -2.93 -38.40
CA ALA A 36 1.48 -2.22 -39.51
C ALA A 36 0.48 -1.53 -40.45
N ASN A 37 -0.73 -2.11 -40.58
CA ASN A 37 -1.83 -1.55 -41.36
C ASN A 37 -2.75 -0.61 -40.54
N GLY A 38 -2.44 -0.36 -39.26
CA GLY A 38 -3.21 0.55 -38.41
C GLY A 38 -4.56 0.03 -37.93
N HIS A 39 -4.84 -1.27 -38.09
CA HIS A 39 -6.07 -1.88 -37.58
C HIS A 39 -6.04 -2.02 -36.05
N TRP A 40 -4.87 -2.32 -35.48
CA TRP A 40 -4.70 -2.54 -34.04
C TRP A 40 -3.72 -1.52 -33.44
N THR A 41 -4.07 -1.02 -32.25
CA THR A 41 -3.21 -0.12 -31.49
C THR A 41 -2.08 -0.91 -30.81
N PRO A 42 -0.81 -0.52 -31.02
CA PRO A 42 0.33 -1.19 -30.42
C PRO A 42 0.43 -0.90 -28.93
N SER A 43 0.78 -1.91 -28.12
CA SER A 43 1.13 -1.68 -26.72
C SER A 43 2.51 -1.03 -26.59
N ARG A 44 2.78 -0.36 -25.46
CA ARG A 44 4.10 0.21 -25.14
C ARG A 44 5.20 -0.85 -25.24
N THR A 45 4.98 -2.02 -24.66
CA THR A 45 5.93 -3.15 -24.68
C THR A 45 6.22 -3.63 -26.11
N LEU A 46 5.20 -3.67 -26.98
CA LEU A 46 5.40 -3.99 -28.39
C LEU A 46 6.26 -2.92 -29.07
N ALA A 47 5.97 -1.64 -28.83
CA ALA A 47 6.72 -0.53 -29.42
C ALA A 47 8.20 -0.52 -28.98
N GLU A 48 8.48 -0.72 -27.68
CA GLU A 48 9.85 -0.85 -27.15
C GLU A 48 10.60 -2.00 -27.81
N ARG A 49 9.92 -3.15 -27.98
CA ARG A 49 10.52 -4.32 -28.62
C ARG A 49 10.80 -4.07 -30.10
N LEU A 50 9.88 -3.44 -30.83
CA LEU A 50 10.06 -3.12 -32.25
C LEU A 50 11.12 -2.03 -32.46
N ASP A 51 11.19 -1.02 -31.58
CA ASP A 51 12.27 -0.01 -31.59
C ASP A 51 13.63 -0.67 -31.40
N THR A 52 13.74 -1.60 -30.45
CA THR A 52 14.99 -2.32 -30.20
C THR A 52 15.39 -3.18 -31.41
N VAL A 53 14.43 -3.90 -32.01
CA VAL A 53 14.71 -4.80 -33.14
C VAL A 53 15.03 -4.04 -34.42
N LEU A 54 14.41 -2.87 -34.62
CA LEU A 54 14.63 -2.02 -35.79
C LEU A 54 15.70 -0.95 -35.57
N ASP A 55 16.22 -0.84 -34.34
CA ASP A 55 17.20 0.16 -33.92
C ASP A 55 16.74 1.57 -34.34
N ALA A 56 15.51 1.87 -33.93
CA ALA A 56 14.76 3.03 -34.39
C ALA A 56 14.85 4.24 -33.42
N ASP A 57 15.79 4.20 -32.48
CA ASP A 57 16.13 5.31 -31.57
C ASP A 57 14.91 5.94 -30.87
N GLY A 58 13.99 5.07 -30.41
CA GLY A 58 12.77 5.47 -29.70
C GLY A 58 11.66 6.07 -30.58
N ARG A 59 11.81 6.09 -31.91
CA ARG A 59 10.82 6.68 -32.83
C ARG A 59 9.46 5.96 -32.78
N LEU A 60 9.42 4.64 -32.57
CA LEU A 60 8.16 3.91 -32.46
C LEU A 60 7.52 4.08 -31.08
N LEU A 61 8.32 4.15 -30.03
CA LEU A 61 7.92 4.38 -28.65
C LEU A 61 7.36 5.79 -28.44
N ALA A 62 7.95 6.79 -29.11
CA ALA A 62 7.45 8.17 -29.11
C ALA A 62 6.01 8.25 -29.64
N LEU A 63 5.69 7.50 -30.71
CA LEU A 63 4.35 7.49 -31.31
C LEU A 63 3.29 6.83 -30.41
N VAL A 64 3.69 5.83 -29.59
CA VAL A 64 2.79 5.26 -28.57
C VAL A 64 2.63 6.20 -27.38
N SER A 65 3.67 6.97 -27.05
CA SER A 65 3.62 7.97 -25.99
C SER A 65 2.74 9.17 -26.38
N GLU A 66 2.78 9.61 -27.63
CA GLU A 66 1.88 10.64 -28.18
C GLU A 66 0.43 10.14 -28.23
N THR A 67 0.20 8.89 -28.66
CA THR A 67 -1.15 8.30 -28.70
C THR A 67 -1.70 8.02 -27.29
N SER A 68 -0.84 7.79 -26.30
CA SER A 68 -1.20 7.69 -24.89
C SER A 68 -1.40 9.06 -24.22
N SER A 69 -0.89 10.15 -24.80
CA SER A 69 -1.12 11.53 -24.34
C SER A 69 -2.43 12.11 -24.87
N ALA A 70 -2.96 11.56 -25.97
CA ALA A 70 -4.36 11.69 -26.31
C ALA A 70 -5.15 10.79 -25.35
N ASP A 71 -5.55 11.39 -24.22
CA ASP A 71 -6.47 10.83 -23.23
C ASP A 71 -7.69 10.24 -23.97
N SER A 72 -7.64 8.94 -24.23
CA SER A 72 -8.75 8.16 -24.80
C SER A 72 -9.67 7.67 -23.68
N ARG A 73 -9.64 8.33 -22.52
CA ARG A 73 -10.82 8.40 -21.69
C ARG A 73 -11.89 9.11 -22.53
N PRO A 74 -13.11 8.55 -22.62
CA PRO A 74 -14.24 9.36 -23.09
C PRO A 74 -14.22 10.68 -22.27
N PRO A 75 -14.51 11.84 -22.88
CA PRO A 75 -14.55 13.09 -22.13
C PRO A 75 -15.39 12.86 -20.88
N CYS A 76 -14.80 13.06 -19.70
CA CYS A 76 -15.55 13.03 -18.45
C CYS A 76 -16.55 14.17 -18.58
N VAL A 77 -17.81 13.83 -18.87
CA VAL A 77 -18.89 14.81 -18.85
C VAL A 77 -19.17 15.00 -17.37
N PRO A 78 -18.86 16.17 -16.78
CA PRO A 78 -19.11 16.38 -15.35
C PRO A 78 -20.58 16.10 -15.07
N HIS A 79 -20.88 15.51 -13.92
CA HIS A 79 -22.28 15.26 -13.54
C HIS A 79 -23.02 16.60 -13.44
N GLN A 80 -23.99 16.83 -14.33
CA GLN A 80 -24.77 18.09 -14.39
C GLN A 80 -26.17 17.96 -13.75
N GLY A 81 -26.45 16.85 -13.07
CA GLY A 81 -27.76 16.56 -12.46
C GLY A 81 -27.73 16.55 -10.92
N PRO A 82 -28.89 16.40 -10.27
CA PRO A 82 -28.94 16.11 -8.85
C PRO A 82 -28.17 14.81 -8.56
N VAL A 83 -27.46 14.78 -7.43
CA VAL A 83 -26.72 13.59 -6.98
C VAL A 83 -27.64 12.76 -6.10
N ALA A 84 -27.84 11.49 -6.46
CA ALA A 84 -28.70 10.57 -5.72
C ALA A 84 -28.08 10.23 -4.35
N PRO A 85 -28.82 10.35 -3.22
CA PRO A 85 -28.33 10.03 -1.88
C PRO A 85 -27.78 8.60 -1.75
N GLU A 86 -28.33 7.65 -2.51
CA GLU A 86 -27.95 6.24 -2.52
C GLU A 86 -26.49 6.02 -2.94
N LEU A 87 -25.90 6.96 -3.68
CA LEU A 87 -24.50 6.88 -4.09
C LEU A 87 -23.54 6.93 -2.90
N VAL A 88 -23.92 7.55 -1.78
CA VAL A 88 -23.12 7.55 -0.55
C VAL A 88 -22.94 6.10 -0.06
N MET A 89 -24.04 5.37 0.11
CA MET A 89 -23.99 3.99 0.58
C MET A 89 -23.35 3.04 -0.44
N TYR A 90 -23.56 3.28 -1.74
CA TYR A 90 -22.87 2.54 -2.80
C TYR A 90 -21.34 2.53 -2.61
N PHE A 91 -20.71 3.68 -2.35
CA PHE A 91 -19.27 3.73 -2.12
C PHE A 91 -18.86 3.11 -0.79
N LEU A 92 -19.62 3.38 0.28
CA LEU A 92 -19.30 2.88 1.62
C LEU A 92 -19.38 1.34 1.70
N GLU A 93 -20.34 0.71 1.02
CA GLU A 93 -20.51 -0.75 0.98
C GLU A 93 -19.40 -1.46 0.17
N GLN A 94 -18.77 -0.76 -0.77
CA GLN A 94 -17.65 -1.30 -1.56
C GLN A 94 -16.32 -1.28 -0.81
N LEU A 95 -16.17 -0.39 0.17
CA LEU A 95 -14.92 -0.16 0.90
C LEU A 95 -14.37 -1.43 1.58
N PRO A 96 -15.17 -2.26 2.30
CA PRO A 96 -14.70 -3.54 2.84
C PRO A 96 -14.16 -4.49 1.78
N GLY A 97 -14.75 -4.46 0.58
CA GLY A 97 -14.29 -5.23 -0.58
C GLY A 97 -12.89 -4.83 -1.03
N HIS A 98 -12.59 -3.52 -1.05
CA HIS A 98 -11.26 -3.02 -1.38
C HIS A 98 -10.21 -3.42 -0.34
N TYR A 99 -10.52 -3.33 0.96
CA TYR A 99 -9.61 -3.79 2.02
C TYR A 99 -9.28 -5.28 1.88
N ARG A 100 -10.26 -6.11 1.51
CA ARG A 100 -10.04 -7.53 1.25
C ARG A 100 -9.22 -7.75 -0.01
N ALA A 101 -9.52 -7.02 -1.09
CA ALA A 101 -8.81 -7.15 -2.36
C ALA A 101 -7.32 -6.77 -2.24
N ASP A 102 -6.98 -5.76 -1.44
CA ASP A 102 -5.60 -5.33 -1.15
C ASP A 102 -4.73 -6.51 -0.69
N MET A 103 -5.26 -7.33 0.21
CA MET A 103 -4.58 -8.50 0.77
C MET A 103 -4.13 -9.51 -0.30
N TRP A 104 -4.88 -9.61 -1.41
CA TRP A 104 -4.63 -10.57 -2.51
C TRP A 104 -3.95 -9.96 -3.73
N LEU A 105 -4.25 -8.71 -4.05
CA LEU A 105 -3.75 -8.04 -5.25
C LEU A 105 -2.45 -7.26 -4.99
N GLY A 106 -2.26 -6.82 -3.74
CA GLY A 106 -1.27 -5.82 -3.38
C GLY A 106 -1.67 -4.41 -3.84
N PRO A 107 -0.96 -3.38 -3.35
CA PRO A 107 -1.38 -2.00 -3.50
C PRO A 107 -1.39 -1.52 -4.95
N ARG A 108 -0.38 -1.92 -5.74
CA ARG A 108 -0.16 -1.39 -7.11
C ARG A 108 -1.30 -1.71 -8.07
N HIS A 109 -1.90 -2.89 -7.93
CA HIS A 109 -3.04 -3.30 -8.76
C HIS A 109 -4.35 -2.63 -8.32
N LEU A 110 -4.48 -2.33 -7.04
CA LEU A 110 -5.71 -1.77 -6.48
C LEU A 110 -5.80 -0.24 -6.60
N ILE A 111 -4.66 0.46 -6.60
CA ILE A 111 -4.59 1.93 -6.70
C ILE A 111 -5.44 2.50 -7.85
N PRO A 112 -5.36 2.02 -9.11
CA PRO A 112 -6.11 2.63 -10.22
C PRO A 112 -7.64 2.60 -10.01
N THR A 113 -8.15 1.49 -9.46
CA THR A 113 -9.58 1.31 -9.17
C THR A 113 -10.04 2.28 -8.10
N VAL A 114 -9.36 2.30 -6.95
CA VAL A 114 -9.73 3.16 -5.81
C VAL A 114 -9.56 4.63 -6.16
N MET A 115 -8.54 4.98 -6.96
CA MET A 115 -8.31 6.35 -7.44
C MET A 115 -9.46 6.84 -8.34
N THR A 116 -9.96 6.00 -9.24
CA THR A 116 -11.08 6.36 -10.12
C THR A 116 -12.35 6.63 -9.31
N GLN A 117 -12.61 5.82 -8.27
CA GLN A 117 -13.75 6.04 -7.38
C GLN A 117 -13.57 7.28 -6.50
N ALA A 118 -12.35 7.55 -6.00
CA ALA A 118 -12.07 8.76 -5.23
C ALA A 118 -12.30 10.04 -6.07
N GLN A 119 -11.88 10.02 -7.35
CA GLN A 119 -12.14 11.12 -8.29
C GLN A 119 -13.63 11.33 -8.52
N LEU A 120 -14.38 10.24 -8.73
CA LEU A 120 -15.84 10.33 -8.87
C LEU A 120 -16.52 10.86 -7.61
N ILE A 121 -16.09 10.43 -6.41
CA ILE A 121 -16.60 10.96 -5.14
C ILE A 121 -16.36 12.47 -5.04
N GLU A 122 -15.17 12.95 -5.44
CA GLU A 122 -14.85 14.38 -5.45
C GLU A 122 -15.75 15.15 -6.41
N GLU A 123 -15.92 14.68 -7.66
CA GLU A 123 -16.80 15.30 -8.65
C GLU A 123 -18.26 15.36 -8.15
N LEU A 124 -18.77 14.26 -7.60
CA LEU A 124 -20.13 14.20 -7.04
C LEU A 124 -20.29 15.12 -5.82
N SER A 125 -19.25 15.25 -4.99
CA SER A 125 -19.27 16.16 -3.82
C SER A 125 -19.38 17.63 -4.22
N GLN A 126 -18.87 18.00 -5.41
CA GLN A 126 -18.99 19.36 -5.93
C GLN A 126 -20.39 19.65 -6.49
N ALA A 127 -21.07 18.63 -7.02
CA ALA A 127 -22.41 18.76 -7.61
C ALA A 127 -23.58 18.52 -6.63
N ALA A 128 -23.33 17.82 -5.51
CA ALA A 128 -24.37 17.43 -4.55
C ALA A 128 -24.91 18.61 -3.72
N ASP A 129 -26.16 18.48 -3.29
CA ASP A 129 -26.75 19.35 -2.28
C ASP A 129 -26.15 19.09 -0.88
N ALA A 130 -26.45 19.97 0.08
CA ALA A 130 -25.75 19.94 1.38
C ALA A 130 -25.85 18.59 2.12
N PRO A 131 -27.01 17.91 2.22
CA PRO A 131 -27.10 16.62 2.93
C PRO A 131 -26.32 15.50 2.23
N VAL A 132 -26.45 15.35 0.91
CA VAL A 132 -25.74 14.29 0.17
C VAL A 132 -24.24 14.56 0.16
N ARG A 133 -23.85 15.83 0.01
CA ARG A 133 -22.45 16.26 0.07
C ARG A 133 -21.77 15.88 1.39
N GLN A 134 -22.48 15.95 2.51
CA GLN A 134 -21.93 15.52 3.81
C GLN A 134 -21.60 14.02 3.83
N GLY A 135 -22.51 13.18 3.33
CA GLY A 135 -22.24 11.74 3.20
C GLY A 135 -21.09 11.43 2.25
N LEU A 136 -20.99 12.16 1.13
CA LEU A 136 -19.89 12.00 0.18
C LEU A 136 -18.53 12.42 0.75
N PHE A 137 -18.46 13.42 1.64
CA PHE A 137 -17.22 13.68 2.37
C PHE A 137 -16.81 12.49 3.25
N GLY A 138 -17.75 11.81 3.91
CA GLY A 138 -17.47 10.58 4.65
C GLY A 138 -16.85 9.49 3.77
N ALA A 139 -17.45 9.24 2.61
CA ALA A 139 -16.89 8.32 1.61
C ALA A 139 -15.51 8.79 1.11
N GLY A 140 -15.36 10.09 0.83
CA GLY A 140 -14.11 10.69 0.35
C GLY A 140 -12.96 10.54 1.34
N VAL A 141 -13.21 10.78 2.63
CA VAL A 141 -12.23 10.57 3.71
C VAL A 141 -11.77 9.12 3.74
N ALA A 142 -12.71 8.18 3.66
CA ALA A 142 -12.41 6.75 3.71
C ALA A 142 -11.57 6.29 2.49
N TYR A 143 -11.97 6.69 1.28
CA TYR A 143 -11.25 6.37 0.04
C TYR A 143 -9.87 7.03 -0.02
N SER A 144 -9.75 8.28 0.42
CA SER A 144 -8.46 8.99 0.48
C SER A 144 -7.54 8.38 1.54
N SER A 145 -8.07 7.95 2.69
CA SER A 145 -7.30 7.25 3.71
C SER A 145 -6.78 5.90 3.20
N LEU A 146 -7.61 5.15 2.47
CA LEU A 146 -7.23 3.91 1.79
C LEU A 146 -6.16 4.17 0.72
N LEU A 147 -6.32 5.17 -0.15
CA LEU A 147 -5.28 5.52 -1.13
C LEU A 147 -3.96 5.88 -0.46
N GLY A 148 -4.01 6.64 0.63
CA GLY A 148 -2.83 6.94 1.41
C GLY A 148 -2.14 5.68 1.96
N TRP A 149 -2.91 4.66 2.38
CA TRP A 149 -2.38 3.36 2.77
C TRP A 149 -1.77 2.60 1.59
N LEU A 150 -2.47 2.52 0.45
CA LEU A 150 -1.99 1.80 -0.72
C LEU A 150 -0.69 2.39 -1.27
N TYR A 151 -0.60 3.73 -1.36
CA TYR A 151 0.63 4.40 -1.77
C TYR A 151 1.76 4.20 -0.76
N GLN A 152 1.47 4.22 0.54
CA GLN A 152 2.45 3.92 1.60
C GLN A 152 3.00 2.49 1.45
N ASP A 153 2.12 1.51 1.28
CA ASP A 153 2.53 0.11 1.08
C ASP A 153 3.26 -0.09 -0.26
N ALA A 154 2.91 0.65 -1.31
CA ALA A 154 3.63 0.65 -2.59
C ALA A 154 4.99 1.37 -2.53
N GLY A 155 5.27 2.14 -1.47
CA GLY A 155 6.50 2.91 -1.26
C GLY A 155 6.50 4.31 -1.86
N ASP A 156 5.36 4.83 -2.31
CA ASP A 156 5.19 6.20 -2.81
C ASP A 156 4.74 7.11 -1.67
N ILE A 157 5.71 7.62 -0.91
CA ILE A 157 5.47 8.41 0.30
C ILE A 157 4.82 9.75 -0.02
N ASP A 158 5.20 10.40 -1.11
CA ASP A 158 4.67 11.72 -1.48
C ASP A 158 3.19 11.63 -1.81
N ARG A 159 2.77 10.64 -2.62
CA ARG A 159 1.34 10.43 -2.90
C ARG A 159 0.59 9.96 -1.65
N SER A 160 1.22 9.17 -0.79
CA SER A 160 0.61 8.80 0.50
C SER A 160 0.30 10.04 1.35
N ALA A 161 1.26 10.95 1.49
CA ALA A 161 1.11 12.19 2.23
C ALA A 161 0.04 13.10 1.60
N TYR A 162 0.01 13.22 0.28
CA TYR A 162 -1.02 13.95 -0.46
C TYR A 162 -2.42 13.46 -0.11
N TRP A 163 -2.70 12.16 -0.28
CA TRP A 163 -4.03 11.62 -0.04
C TRP A 163 -4.46 11.72 1.44
N ARG A 164 -3.51 11.68 2.38
CA ARG A 164 -3.79 11.91 3.80
C ARG A 164 -4.13 13.38 4.10
N ALA A 165 -3.51 14.32 3.40
CA ALA A 165 -3.89 15.72 3.49
C ALA A 165 -5.29 15.96 2.89
N THR A 166 -5.59 15.34 1.75
CA THR A 166 -6.93 15.37 1.12
C THR A 166 -7.99 14.79 2.05
N ALA A 167 -7.71 13.67 2.72
CA ALA A 167 -8.62 13.10 3.73
C ALA A 167 -8.89 14.09 4.88
N LEU A 168 -7.85 14.70 5.45
CA LEU A 168 -8.00 15.64 6.55
C LEU A 168 -8.77 16.92 6.15
N ASP A 169 -8.54 17.45 4.94
CA ASP A 169 -9.31 18.58 4.40
C ASP A 169 -10.81 18.25 4.33
N MET A 170 -11.16 17.12 3.71
CA MET A 170 -12.56 16.68 3.61
C MET A 170 -13.18 16.42 4.99
N ALA A 171 -12.43 15.85 5.93
CA ALA A 171 -12.89 15.63 7.29
C ALA A 171 -13.20 16.94 8.02
N HIS A 172 -12.36 17.97 7.87
CA HIS A 172 -12.67 19.29 8.44
C HIS A 172 -13.89 19.93 7.79
N ARG A 173 -14.07 19.73 6.48
CA ARG A 173 -15.25 20.23 5.73
C ARG A 173 -16.54 19.49 6.08
N SER A 174 -16.46 18.24 6.53
CA SER A 174 -17.64 17.53 7.04
C SER A 174 -18.03 17.98 8.44
N GLY A 175 -17.05 18.41 9.24
CA GLY A 175 -17.26 18.79 10.64
C GLY A 175 -17.52 17.60 11.57
N ASP A 176 -17.33 16.37 11.09
CA ASP A 176 -17.49 15.14 11.87
C ASP A 176 -16.23 14.88 12.71
N PRO A 177 -16.32 14.91 14.05
CA PRO A 177 -15.19 14.64 14.95
C PRO A 177 -14.55 13.26 14.74
N GLN A 178 -15.34 12.25 14.33
CA GLN A 178 -14.81 10.90 14.06
C GLN A 178 -13.87 10.92 12.86
N LEU A 179 -14.29 11.57 11.77
CA LEU A 179 -13.51 11.63 10.52
C LEU A 179 -12.25 12.47 10.67
N ILE A 180 -12.32 13.57 11.44
CA ILE A 180 -11.17 14.42 11.73
C ILE A 180 -10.13 13.62 12.52
N SER A 181 -10.56 12.99 13.61
CA SER A 181 -9.69 12.19 14.47
C SER A 181 -9.13 10.97 13.73
N TYR A 182 -9.96 10.27 12.94
CA TYR A 182 -9.50 9.18 12.06
C TYR A 182 -8.44 9.65 11.06
N SER A 183 -8.63 10.81 10.42
CA SER A 183 -7.66 11.37 9.48
C SER A 183 -6.32 11.71 10.15
N LEU A 184 -6.35 12.24 11.38
CA LEU A 184 -5.15 12.48 12.19
C LEU A 184 -4.43 11.18 12.55
N THR A 185 -5.15 10.12 12.94
CA THR A 185 -4.54 8.80 13.18
C THR A 185 -3.90 8.22 11.91
N ASN A 186 -4.46 8.47 10.72
CA ASN A 186 -3.83 8.07 9.45
C ASN A 186 -2.51 8.82 9.18
N LYS A 187 -2.40 10.08 9.58
CA LYS A 187 -1.14 10.83 9.51
C LYS A 187 -0.12 10.27 10.50
N ALA A 188 -0.54 9.92 11.72
CA ALA A 188 0.30 9.24 12.69
C ALA A 188 0.83 7.90 12.14
N MET A 189 0.00 7.11 11.47
CA MET A 189 0.41 5.84 10.83
C MET A 189 1.52 6.04 9.79
N LEU A 190 1.48 7.10 8.98
CA LEU A 190 2.56 7.42 8.05
C LEU A 190 3.84 7.80 8.80
N ALA A 191 3.72 8.64 9.83
CA ALA A 191 4.86 9.07 10.63
C ALA A 191 5.57 7.90 11.34
N ILE A 192 4.83 6.85 11.74
CA ILE A 192 5.43 5.60 12.28
C ILE A 192 6.38 4.96 11.26
N ASP A 193 5.94 4.81 10.01
CA ASP A 193 6.77 4.19 8.96
C ASP A 193 7.93 5.08 8.52
N LEU A 194 7.87 6.39 8.80
CA LEU A 194 8.97 7.33 8.59
C LEU A 194 9.92 7.41 9.81
N GLY A 195 9.56 6.77 10.93
CA GLY A 195 10.36 6.80 12.16
C GLY A 195 10.28 8.14 12.93
N ASP A 196 9.32 9.01 12.61
CA ASP A 196 9.15 10.30 13.28
C ASP A 196 8.24 10.17 14.51
N GLY A 197 8.80 9.68 15.62
CA GLY A 197 8.06 9.46 16.86
C GLY A 197 7.39 10.71 17.43
N ARG A 198 7.96 11.91 17.19
CA ARG A 198 7.37 13.17 17.67
C ARG A 198 6.10 13.51 16.89
N ALA A 199 6.16 13.44 15.56
CA ALA A 199 4.98 13.67 14.73
C ALA A 199 3.87 12.65 15.02
N VAL A 200 4.22 11.39 15.32
CA VAL A 200 3.24 10.37 15.74
C VAL A 200 2.48 10.81 16.99
N ILE A 201 3.21 11.26 18.03
CA ILE A 201 2.61 11.71 19.29
C ILE A 201 1.76 12.98 19.06
N ASP A 202 2.25 13.93 18.27
CA ASP A 202 1.51 15.17 17.97
C ASP A 202 0.17 14.87 17.31
N TYR A 203 0.16 14.04 16.25
CA TYR A 203 -1.07 13.68 15.55
C TYR A 203 -2.01 12.83 16.41
N ALA A 204 -1.48 11.85 17.13
CA ALA A 204 -2.31 10.95 17.93
C ALA A 204 -2.90 11.66 19.17
N THR A 205 -2.17 12.62 19.76
CA THR A 205 -2.68 13.48 20.83
C THR A 205 -3.74 14.44 20.30
N ALA A 206 -3.50 15.05 19.13
CA ALA A 206 -4.50 15.91 18.47
C ALA A 206 -5.79 15.15 18.13
N ALA A 207 -5.67 13.87 17.75
CA ALA A 207 -6.82 13.00 17.47
C ALA A 207 -7.67 12.71 18.72
N MET A 208 -7.17 12.96 19.93
CA MET A 208 -7.85 12.64 21.20
C MET A 208 -8.39 13.88 21.94
N VAL A 209 -8.31 15.08 21.34
CA VAL A 209 -8.71 16.34 22.02
C VAL A 209 -10.18 16.33 22.47
N ASP A 210 -11.08 15.72 21.69
CA ASP A 210 -12.51 15.60 22.00
C ASP A 210 -12.92 14.15 22.30
N GLU A 211 -12.09 13.45 23.10
CA GLU A 211 -12.18 12.00 23.35
C GLU A 211 -13.60 11.52 23.70
N GLN A 212 -14.34 12.28 24.50
CA GLN A 212 -15.68 11.90 24.97
C GLN A 212 -16.70 11.73 23.84
N ARG A 213 -16.45 12.36 22.69
CA ARG A 213 -17.30 12.27 21.51
C ARG A 213 -16.83 11.21 20.53
N LEU A 214 -15.69 10.57 20.75
CA LEU A 214 -15.11 9.60 19.82
C LEU A 214 -15.65 8.19 20.05
N CYS A 215 -15.88 7.47 18.96
CA CYS A 215 -16.19 6.04 19.05
C CYS A 215 -14.94 5.24 19.46
N SER A 216 -15.16 4.04 20.02
CA SER A 216 -14.10 3.15 20.49
C SER A 216 -13.05 2.87 19.41
N LYS A 217 -13.47 2.75 18.14
CA LYS A 217 -12.60 2.51 16.98
C LYS A 217 -11.49 3.55 16.86
N VAL A 218 -11.86 4.83 16.90
CA VAL A 218 -10.91 5.94 16.75
C VAL A 218 -9.99 6.02 17.97
N ARG A 219 -10.53 5.82 19.17
CA ARG A 219 -9.76 5.82 20.42
C ARG A 219 -8.70 4.71 20.43
N VAL A 220 -9.06 3.49 20.01
CA VAL A 220 -8.12 2.37 19.83
C VAL A 220 -6.99 2.74 18.87
N LEU A 221 -7.32 3.29 17.68
CA LEU A 221 -6.31 3.69 16.71
C LEU A 221 -5.37 4.77 17.25
N ALA A 222 -5.90 5.76 17.97
CA ALA A 222 -5.10 6.82 18.57
C ALA A 222 -4.15 6.29 19.66
N LEU A 223 -4.65 5.46 20.59
CA LEU A 223 -3.86 4.84 21.66
C LEU A 223 -2.75 3.95 21.10
N VAL A 224 -3.05 3.13 20.09
CA VAL A 224 -2.06 2.31 19.38
C VAL A 224 -0.97 3.18 18.76
N HIS A 225 -1.35 4.27 18.09
CA HIS A 225 -0.35 5.16 17.50
C HIS A 225 0.45 5.91 18.55
N GLN A 226 -0.14 6.35 19.68
CA GLN A 226 0.62 6.92 20.80
C GLN A 226 1.65 5.92 21.32
N ALA A 227 1.28 4.66 21.53
CA ALA A 227 2.20 3.62 21.97
C ALA A 227 3.38 3.45 21.00
N HIS A 228 3.10 3.45 19.69
CA HIS A 228 4.16 3.43 18.69
C HIS A 228 5.02 4.70 18.66
N GLY A 229 4.43 5.87 18.87
CA GLY A 229 5.14 7.13 18.99
C GLY A 229 6.13 7.11 20.14
N HIS A 230 5.70 6.65 21.32
CA HIS A 230 6.58 6.43 22.47
C HIS A 230 7.69 5.42 22.14
N SER A 231 7.38 4.29 21.51
CA SER A 231 8.40 3.28 21.13
C SER A 231 9.49 3.77 20.18
N LEU A 232 9.30 4.93 19.53
CA LEU A 232 10.26 5.54 18.61
C LEU A 232 11.14 6.62 19.28
N LEU A 233 10.78 7.07 20.48
CA LEU A 233 11.54 8.11 21.19
C LEU A 233 12.69 7.52 22.01
N PRO A 234 13.87 8.17 22.03
CA PRO A 234 14.94 7.78 22.94
C PRO A 234 14.50 7.85 24.41
N GLY A 235 14.86 6.82 25.19
CA GLY A 235 14.59 6.78 26.63
C GLY A 235 13.13 6.54 27.01
N CYS A 236 12.29 6.07 26.08
CA CYS A 236 10.93 5.67 26.39
C CYS A 236 10.86 4.50 27.38
N ASP A 237 9.89 4.53 28.28
CA ASP A 237 9.60 3.42 29.18
C ASP A 237 8.68 2.40 28.46
N ARG A 238 9.04 1.12 28.55
CA ARG A 238 8.18 0.02 28.09
C ARG A 238 6.83 0.05 28.81
N ALA A 239 6.79 0.43 30.08
CA ALA A 239 5.55 0.49 30.85
C ALA A 239 4.52 1.48 30.26
N ASP A 240 4.97 2.58 29.65
CA ASP A 240 4.09 3.53 28.98
C ASP A 240 3.47 2.94 27.70
N VAL A 241 4.28 2.22 26.92
CA VAL A 241 3.82 1.51 25.72
C VAL A 241 2.78 0.44 26.11
N ASP A 242 3.08 -0.36 27.12
CA ASP A 242 2.18 -1.44 27.58
C ASP A 242 0.87 -0.85 28.11
N ARG A 243 0.92 0.18 28.96
CA ARG A 243 -0.28 0.86 29.48
C ARG A 243 -1.20 1.40 28.37
N LEU A 244 -0.64 2.01 27.33
CA LEU A 244 -1.42 2.52 26.20
C LEU A 244 -2.07 1.39 25.39
N LEU A 245 -1.34 0.29 25.17
CA LEU A 245 -1.86 -0.87 24.45
C LEU A 245 -2.90 -1.66 25.26
N ASP A 246 -2.74 -1.74 26.58
CA ASP A 246 -3.73 -2.34 27.48
C ASP A 246 -5.01 -1.50 27.49
N SER A 247 -4.89 -0.18 27.56
CA SER A 247 -6.04 0.73 27.45
C SER A 247 -6.76 0.57 26.10
N ALA A 248 -6.01 0.33 25.02
CA ALA A 248 -6.60 0.04 23.72
C ALA A 248 -7.29 -1.34 23.70
N ALA A 249 -6.73 -2.36 24.36
CA ALA A 249 -7.32 -3.69 24.45
C ALA A 249 -8.68 -3.67 25.16
N ASP A 250 -8.82 -2.90 26.24
CA ASP A 250 -10.08 -2.75 26.98
C ASP A 250 -11.23 -2.18 26.12
N LEU A 251 -10.89 -1.46 25.04
CA LEU A 251 -11.84 -0.86 24.12
C LEU A 251 -12.18 -1.74 22.92
N ILE A 252 -11.40 -2.79 22.64
CA ILE A 252 -11.58 -3.62 21.43
C ILE A 252 -12.96 -4.26 21.37
N GLU A 253 -13.46 -4.78 22.50
CA GLU A 253 -14.78 -5.42 22.57
C GLU A 253 -15.95 -4.42 22.37
N GLN A 254 -15.66 -3.12 22.51
CA GLN A 254 -16.62 -2.04 22.36
C GLN A 254 -16.55 -1.39 20.96
N VAL A 255 -15.74 -1.91 20.05
CA VAL A 255 -15.66 -1.40 18.67
C VAL A 255 -16.84 -1.95 17.88
N ASP A 256 -17.71 -1.06 17.42
CA ASP A 256 -18.79 -1.39 16.49
C ASP A 256 -18.38 -1.27 15.01
N ASP A 257 -19.23 -1.82 14.15
CA ASP A 257 -19.11 -1.72 12.69
C ASP A 257 -19.95 -0.56 12.12
N GLU A 258 -20.32 0.45 12.93
CA GLU A 258 -21.11 1.61 12.45
C GLU A 258 -20.37 2.34 11.32
N TYR A 259 -19.04 2.44 11.44
CA TYR A 259 -18.18 3.06 10.46
C TYR A 259 -17.46 2.03 9.57
N PRO A 260 -17.58 2.11 8.23
CA PRO A 260 -16.97 1.13 7.31
C PRO A 260 -15.45 1.30 7.11
N TRP A 261 -14.88 2.40 7.62
CA TRP A 261 -13.46 2.73 7.58
C TRP A 261 -12.75 2.34 8.88
N GLY A 262 -11.40 2.38 8.89
CA GLY A 262 -10.62 2.18 10.12
C GLY A 262 -10.64 0.76 10.69
N ASN A 263 -11.08 -0.24 9.93
CA ASN A 263 -11.30 -1.62 10.40
C ASN A 263 -10.02 -2.46 10.56
N ALA A 264 -8.86 -1.85 10.84
CA ALA A 264 -7.63 -2.61 11.09
C ALA A 264 -7.76 -3.51 12.33
N CYS A 265 -8.37 -2.98 13.40
CA CYS A 265 -8.60 -3.71 14.65
C CYS A 265 -9.52 -4.93 14.51
N HIS A 266 -10.46 -4.92 13.56
CA HIS A 266 -11.34 -6.08 13.28
C HIS A 266 -10.72 -7.08 12.30
N ARG A 267 -9.91 -6.60 11.34
CA ARG A 267 -9.36 -7.47 10.29
C ARG A 267 -8.10 -8.21 10.72
N THR A 268 -7.37 -7.68 11.69
CA THR A 268 -6.14 -8.28 12.19
C THR A 268 -6.44 -9.11 13.44
N ARG A 269 -6.24 -10.42 13.35
CA ARG A 269 -6.31 -11.30 14.52
C ARG A 269 -5.24 -10.89 15.54
N ASN A 270 -5.59 -10.90 16.82
CA ASN A 270 -4.71 -10.49 17.92
C ASN A 270 -4.14 -9.07 17.70
N TYR A 271 -4.97 -8.13 17.22
CA TYR A 271 -4.53 -6.81 16.77
C TYR A 271 -3.61 -6.09 17.75
N ILE A 272 -3.98 -6.04 19.04
CA ILE A 272 -3.18 -5.37 20.07
C ILE A 272 -1.83 -6.06 20.29
N ASP A 273 -1.82 -7.39 20.36
CA ASP A 273 -0.58 -8.16 20.55
C ASP A 273 0.38 -7.99 19.37
N VAL A 274 -0.14 -7.87 18.14
CA VAL A 274 0.65 -7.53 16.95
C VAL A 274 1.33 -6.16 17.09
N GLN A 275 0.62 -5.16 17.62
CA GLN A 275 1.21 -3.83 17.88
C GLN A 275 2.25 -3.91 19.00
N ARG A 276 1.96 -4.65 20.08
CA ARG A 276 2.87 -4.85 21.21
C ARG A 276 4.17 -5.52 20.78
N ALA A 277 4.09 -6.64 20.06
CA ALA A 277 5.25 -7.35 19.53
C ALA A 277 6.08 -6.48 18.58
N THR A 278 5.41 -5.66 17.75
CA THR A 278 6.09 -4.68 16.88
C THR A 278 6.85 -3.63 17.70
N ALA A 279 6.24 -3.09 18.76
CA ALA A 279 6.90 -2.09 19.61
C ALA A 279 8.09 -2.69 20.39
N TYR A 280 7.96 -3.93 20.89
CA TYR A 280 9.03 -4.62 21.62
C TYR A 280 10.33 -4.77 20.82
N VAL A 281 10.24 -5.02 19.51
CA VAL A 281 11.44 -5.05 18.64
C VAL A 281 12.16 -3.70 18.64
N ARG A 282 11.43 -2.58 18.61
CA ARG A 282 12.02 -1.22 18.64
C ARG A 282 12.63 -0.88 19.99
N LEU A 283 12.00 -1.37 21.07
CA LEU A 283 12.47 -1.22 22.45
C LEU A 283 13.68 -2.11 22.78
N GLY A 284 14.07 -3.04 21.89
CA GLY A 284 15.19 -3.94 22.11
C GLY A 284 14.93 -5.12 23.06
N VAL A 285 13.68 -5.32 23.49
CA VAL A 285 13.24 -6.48 24.28
C VAL A 285 12.92 -7.66 23.35
N TYR A 286 13.97 -8.13 22.66
CA TYR A 286 13.84 -9.06 21.53
C TYR A 286 13.30 -10.45 21.93
N ARG A 287 13.60 -10.93 23.14
CA ARG A 287 13.12 -12.24 23.61
C ARG A 287 11.60 -12.24 23.76
N GLU A 288 11.08 -11.26 24.49
CA GLU A 288 9.64 -11.10 24.68
C GLU A 288 8.93 -10.80 23.35
N ALA A 289 9.56 -10.06 22.43
CA ALA A 289 9.03 -9.88 21.09
C ALA A 289 8.91 -11.22 20.34
N ALA A 290 9.95 -12.05 20.35
CA ALA A 290 9.97 -13.34 19.67
C ALA A 290 8.94 -14.31 20.25
N ASP A 291 8.83 -14.39 21.57
CA ASP A 291 7.87 -15.24 22.28
C ASP A 291 6.42 -14.82 21.95
N LEU A 292 6.14 -13.52 21.94
CA LEU A 292 4.81 -13.00 21.60
C LEU A 292 4.47 -13.23 20.12
N TRP A 293 5.42 -13.03 19.21
CA TRP A 293 5.22 -13.34 17.79
C TRP A 293 4.93 -14.83 17.57
N GLU A 294 5.60 -15.73 18.31
CA GLU A 294 5.36 -17.17 18.25
C GLU A 294 3.95 -17.53 18.76
N GLN A 295 3.45 -16.85 19.79
CA GLN A 295 2.05 -17.01 20.24
C GLN A 295 1.04 -16.53 19.20
N ILE A 296 1.32 -15.43 18.50
CA ILE A 296 0.41 -14.84 17.50
C ILE A 296 0.37 -15.69 16.23
N LEU A 297 1.54 -16.08 15.71
CA LEU A 297 1.69 -16.67 14.38
C LEU A 297 1.80 -18.20 14.41
N GLY A 298 2.15 -18.80 15.55
CA GLY A 298 2.44 -20.23 15.69
C GLY A 298 3.81 -20.64 15.14
N ALA A 299 4.01 -21.95 14.93
CA ALA A 299 5.23 -22.47 14.31
C ALA A 299 5.35 -22.04 12.83
N ALA A 300 6.58 -21.90 12.36
CA ALA A 300 6.92 -21.37 11.04
C ALA A 300 6.16 -22.06 9.89
N PRO A 301 5.90 -21.34 8.78
CA PRO A 301 4.77 -21.70 7.94
C PRO A 301 5.13 -22.66 6.81
N GLY A 302 4.58 -23.88 6.87
CA GLY A 302 4.31 -24.68 5.67
C GLY A 302 3.11 -24.15 4.85
N SER A 303 2.36 -23.19 5.38
CA SER A 303 1.09 -22.67 4.84
C SER A 303 0.79 -21.21 5.20
N ALA A 304 1.83 -20.36 5.32
CA ALA A 304 1.65 -18.96 5.73
C ALA A 304 0.60 -18.27 4.86
N ARG A 305 -0.36 -17.62 5.52
CA ARG A 305 -1.22 -16.66 4.84
C ARG A 305 -0.33 -15.52 4.34
N ARG A 306 -0.44 -15.20 3.05
CA ARG A 306 0.20 -14.04 2.41
C ARG A 306 0.05 -12.76 3.24
N ASP A 307 -1.10 -12.63 3.88
CA ASP A 307 -1.53 -11.51 4.73
C ASP A 307 -0.56 -11.21 5.89
N ASP A 308 0.17 -12.22 6.40
CA ASP A 308 1.01 -12.10 7.59
C ASP A 308 2.49 -11.84 7.25
N GLY A 309 2.85 -11.68 5.97
CA GLY A 309 4.25 -11.57 5.55
C GLY A 309 5.03 -10.48 6.30
N VAL A 310 4.40 -9.33 6.57
CA VAL A 310 5.00 -8.24 7.35
C VAL A 310 5.22 -8.64 8.81
N PHE A 311 4.31 -9.41 9.40
CA PHE A 311 4.44 -9.89 10.78
C PHE A 311 5.56 -10.92 10.91
N TRP A 312 5.67 -11.84 9.95
CA TRP A 312 6.80 -12.76 9.88
C TRP A 312 8.14 -12.03 9.75
N ALA A 313 8.24 -11.02 8.87
CA ALA A 313 9.46 -10.22 8.74
C ALA A 313 9.85 -9.48 10.04
N ARG A 314 8.86 -8.98 10.79
CA ARG A 314 9.08 -8.37 12.11
C ARG A 314 9.49 -9.38 13.18
N GLN A 315 8.94 -10.59 13.16
CA GLN A 315 9.43 -11.68 14.01
C GLN A 315 10.88 -12.04 13.67
N ALA A 316 11.22 -12.16 12.39
CA ALA A 316 12.59 -12.41 11.94
C ALA A 316 13.56 -11.32 12.42
N SER A 317 13.11 -10.07 12.54
CA SER A 317 13.92 -8.99 13.12
C SER A 317 14.28 -9.26 14.59
N ALA A 318 13.33 -9.75 15.40
CA ALA A 318 13.58 -10.14 16.79
C ALA A 318 14.54 -11.34 16.88
N LEU A 319 14.29 -12.36 16.06
CA LEU A 319 15.10 -13.60 16.01
C LEU A 319 16.54 -13.33 15.53
N ALA A 320 16.73 -12.41 14.58
CA ALA A 320 18.05 -12.01 14.11
C ALA A 320 18.90 -11.42 15.24
N ALA A 321 18.30 -10.58 16.10
CA ALA A 321 18.96 -10.00 17.26
C ALA A 321 19.30 -11.03 18.35
N LEU A 322 18.47 -12.08 18.48
CA LEU A 322 18.70 -13.22 19.38
C LEU A 322 19.70 -14.26 18.84
N SER A 323 20.14 -14.12 17.58
CA SER A 323 21.02 -15.08 16.89
C SER A 323 20.39 -16.47 16.75
N GLU A 324 19.15 -16.51 16.24
CA GLU A 324 18.42 -17.73 15.82
C GLU A 324 18.42 -17.86 14.28
N PRO A 325 19.58 -18.09 13.63
CA PRO A 325 19.76 -17.87 12.19
C PRO A 325 18.92 -18.80 11.30
N GLU A 326 18.69 -20.04 11.72
CA GLU A 326 17.90 -21.02 10.95
C GLU A 326 16.46 -20.55 10.77
N ARG A 327 15.84 -20.07 11.85
CA ARG A 327 14.46 -19.54 11.81
C ARG A 327 14.36 -18.27 10.98
N VAL A 328 15.38 -17.40 11.05
CA VAL A 328 15.43 -16.16 10.25
C VAL A 328 15.47 -16.49 8.76
N ILE A 329 16.30 -17.47 8.36
CA ILE A 329 16.39 -17.92 6.96
C ILE A 329 15.08 -18.52 6.49
N GLU A 330 14.47 -19.41 7.29
CA GLU A 330 13.18 -20.03 6.95
C GLU A 330 12.11 -18.98 6.67
N ILE A 331 12.01 -17.97 7.55
CA ILE A 331 11.08 -16.86 7.37
C ILE A 331 11.44 -16.04 6.13
N ALA A 332 12.70 -15.65 5.95
CA ALA A 332 13.14 -14.83 4.82
C ALA A 332 12.87 -15.53 3.48
N ALA A 333 13.18 -16.82 3.38
CA ALA A 333 12.94 -17.63 2.18
C ALA A 333 11.44 -17.76 1.87
N SER A 334 10.60 -17.90 2.89
CA SER A 334 9.15 -18.04 2.74
C SER A 334 8.47 -16.71 2.38
N THR A 335 9.03 -15.59 2.84
CA THR A 335 8.43 -14.25 2.66
C THR A 335 8.95 -13.48 1.46
N ALA A 336 10.17 -13.75 0.98
CA ALA A 336 10.73 -13.08 -0.20
C ALA A 336 9.86 -13.20 -1.47
N PRO A 337 9.26 -14.37 -1.81
CA PRO A 337 8.36 -14.47 -2.96
C PRO A 337 7.09 -13.59 -2.83
N ILE A 338 6.63 -13.34 -1.61
CA ILE A 338 5.45 -12.50 -1.34
C ILE A 338 5.72 -11.05 -1.74
N VAL A 339 6.94 -10.54 -1.51
CA VAL A 339 7.33 -9.18 -1.93
C VAL A 339 7.18 -9.03 -3.44
N ASN A 340 7.71 -9.98 -4.21
CA ASN A 340 7.68 -9.92 -5.67
C ASN A 340 6.24 -10.03 -6.22
N GLY A 341 5.37 -10.82 -5.58
CA GLY A 341 3.97 -10.97 -5.99
C GLY A 341 3.03 -9.82 -5.57
N THR A 342 3.37 -9.07 -4.52
CA THR A 342 2.55 -7.97 -3.99
C THR A 342 3.02 -6.59 -4.44
N GLY A 343 4.35 -6.43 -4.61
CA GLY A 343 4.99 -5.12 -4.72
C GLY A 343 4.96 -4.29 -3.43
N SER A 344 4.76 -4.93 -2.26
CA SER A 344 4.77 -4.25 -0.95
C SER A 344 6.17 -3.79 -0.58
N ALA A 345 6.38 -2.48 -0.60
CA ALA A 345 7.61 -1.83 -0.17
C ALA A 345 7.81 -1.91 1.35
N ARG A 346 6.73 -1.98 2.14
CA ARG A 346 6.84 -2.13 3.60
C ARG A 346 7.42 -3.50 3.97
N LEU A 347 6.88 -4.58 3.41
CA LEU A 347 7.45 -5.93 3.61
C LEU A 347 8.90 -5.99 3.11
N ARG A 348 9.16 -5.43 1.93
CA ARG A 348 10.52 -5.35 1.36
C ARG A 348 11.49 -4.67 2.33
N ARG A 349 11.08 -3.58 2.98
CA ARG A 349 11.91 -2.82 3.92
C ARG A 349 12.28 -3.65 5.15
N GLU A 350 11.30 -4.32 5.75
CA GLU A 350 11.52 -5.22 6.89
C GLU A 350 12.53 -6.32 6.53
N LEU A 351 12.36 -6.98 5.38
CA LEU A 351 13.28 -8.02 4.93
C LEU A 351 14.68 -7.48 4.61
N LYS A 352 14.78 -6.32 3.96
CA LYS A 352 16.07 -5.68 3.65
C LYS A 352 16.82 -5.18 4.89
N ALA A 353 16.14 -5.02 6.03
CA ALA A 353 16.79 -4.68 7.30
C ALA A 353 17.42 -5.88 8.01
N LEU A 354 16.99 -7.11 7.70
CA LEU A 354 17.44 -8.33 8.37
C LEU A 354 18.97 -8.50 8.36
N PRO A 355 19.72 -8.28 7.25
CA PRO A 355 21.17 -8.45 7.26
C PRO A 355 21.89 -7.53 8.26
N THR A 356 21.41 -6.30 8.42
CA THR A 356 21.95 -5.35 9.40
C THR A 356 21.61 -5.78 10.83
N GLN A 357 20.42 -6.33 11.06
CA GLN A 357 20.02 -6.84 12.37
C GLN A 357 20.74 -8.14 12.74
N ALA A 358 21.16 -8.91 11.73
CA ALA A 358 21.92 -10.14 11.81
C ALA A 358 23.45 -9.93 11.95
N GLU A 359 23.92 -8.71 12.21
CA GLU A 359 25.35 -8.35 12.18
C GLU A 359 26.23 -9.31 13.01
N ARG A 360 25.73 -9.83 14.13
CA ARG A 360 26.44 -10.77 15.02
C ARG A 360 26.82 -12.11 14.35
N TRP A 361 26.06 -12.54 13.34
CA TRP A 361 26.27 -13.82 12.65
C TRP A 361 26.38 -13.64 11.13
N ARG A 362 26.61 -12.41 10.66
CA ARG A 362 26.74 -12.05 9.25
C ARG A 362 27.80 -12.85 8.48
N GLU A 363 28.93 -13.11 9.12
CA GLU A 363 30.05 -13.87 8.52
C GLU A 363 29.86 -15.40 8.56
N SER A 364 28.77 -15.88 9.16
CA SER A 364 28.43 -17.31 9.17
C SER A 364 27.91 -17.78 7.81
N ARG A 365 27.77 -19.11 7.64
CA ARG A 365 27.08 -19.68 6.47
C ARG A 365 25.67 -19.10 6.33
N HIS A 366 24.92 -19.06 7.44
CA HIS A 366 23.57 -18.54 7.47
C HIS A 366 23.51 -17.05 7.12
N GLY A 367 24.48 -16.25 7.58
CA GLY A 367 24.55 -14.83 7.26
C GLY A 367 24.72 -14.55 5.76
N ARG A 368 25.57 -15.34 5.08
CA ARG A 368 25.73 -15.28 3.61
C ARG A 368 24.46 -15.72 2.88
N GLU A 369 23.84 -16.80 3.31
CA GLU A 369 22.58 -17.31 2.75
C GLU A 369 21.45 -16.27 2.88
N LEU A 370 21.34 -15.61 4.03
CA LEU A 370 20.39 -14.52 4.21
C LEU A 370 20.63 -13.39 3.20
N VAL A 371 21.88 -12.96 3.00
CA VAL A 371 22.22 -11.92 2.02
C VAL A 371 21.84 -12.33 0.59
N GLU A 372 22.04 -13.60 0.23
CA GLU A 372 21.62 -14.14 -1.08
C GLU A 372 20.10 -14.08 -1.26
N ILE A 373 19.32 -14.52 -0.26
CA ILE A 373 17.86 -14.45 -0.28
C ILE A 373 17.39 -13.00 -0.45
N ILE A 374 17.93 -12.08 0.36
CA ILE A 374 17.54 -10.67 0.34
C ILE A 374 17.93 -9.98 -0.98
N SER A 375 19.06 -10.36 -1.58
CA SER A 375 19.50 -9.84 -2.88
C SER A 375 18.57 -10.24 -4.03
N GLY A 376 17.82 -11.35 -3.88
CA GLY A 376 16.81 -11.79 -4.83
C GLY A 376 15.48 -11.02 -4.78
N ILE A 377 15.32 -10.10 -3.82
CA ILE A 377 14.11 -9.29 -3.68
C ILE A 377 14.22 -8.02 -4.54
N VAL A 378 13.40 -7.96 -5.60
CA VAL A 378 13.30 -6.84 -6.53
C VAL A 378 12.50 -5.70 -5.90
#